data_AF-A0A6M2E0R8-F1
#
_entry.id   AF-A0A6M2E0R8-F1
#
_cell.length_a   1.000
_cell.length_b   1.000
_cell.length_c   1.000
_cell.angle_alpha   90.00
_cell.angle_beta   90.00
_cell.angle_gamma   90.00
#
_symmetry.space_group_name_H-M   'P 1'
#
loop_
_entity.id
_entity.type
_entity.pdbx_description
1 polymer ?
#
loop_
_entity_poly.entity_id
_entity_poly.type
_entity_poly.pdbx_seq_one_letter_code
_entity_poly.pdbx_strand_id
1 'polypeptide(L)'
;YRPVCEWVMCFENRIPYNAVPGGEDSGETIYIGRAVHNGEVVPGKVVPSHSCCYVAYDGVEHSHRDYQTLISDGTPFAWVPASDGVLP
;
A
#
# COMPACT_ATOMS: atom_id res chain seq x y z
N TYR A 1 -11.81 -9.49 19.71
CA TYR A 1 -11.79 -8.39 18.72
C TYR A 1 -11.25 -8.94 17.42
N ARG A 2 -11.98 -8.79 16.30
CA ARG A 2 -11.46 -9.08 14.96
C ARG A 2 -10.97 -7.76 14.35
N PRO A 3 -9.73 -7.68 13.84
CA PRO A 3 -9.26 -6.47 13.17
C PRO A 3 -10.00 -6.29 11.84
N VAL A 4 -10.35 -5.04 11.53
CA VAL A 4 -11.07 -4.66 10.30
C VAL A 4 -10.15 -4.72 9.07
N CYS A 5 -8.85 -4.52 9.28
CA CYS A 5 -7.82 -4.66 8.28
C CYS A 5 -6.54 -5.28 8.87
N GLU A 6 -5.72 -5.85 8.00
CA GLU A 6 -4.45 -6.49 8.37
C GLU A 6 -3.39 -6.22 7.31
N TRP A 7 -2.12 -6.19 7.73
CA TRP A 7 -0.97 -6.10 6.84
C TRP A 7 -0.45 -7.50 6.54
N VAL A 8 -0.52 -7.92 5.28
CA VAL A 8 -0.07 -9.25 4.85
C VAL A 8 1.20 -9.13 4.05
N MET A 9 2.23 -9.90 4.44
CA MET A 9 3.46 -10.03 3.67
C MET A 9 3.13 -10.57 2.27
N CYS A 10 3.54 -9.81 1.27
CA CYS A 10 3.38 -10.12 -0.13
C CYS A 10 4.76 -10.18 -0.77
N PHE A 11 4.89 -11.05 -1.77
CA PHE A 11 6.11 -11.23 -2.53
C PHE A 11 5.75 -11.14 -4.01
N GLU A 12 6.52 -10.32 -4.74
CA GLU A 12 6.39 -10.16 -6.20
C GLU A 12 4.97 -9.76 -6.62
N ASN A 13 4.27 -10.58 -7.40
CA ASN A 13 2.92 -10.31 -7.92
C ASN A 13 1.82 -11.06 -7.15
N ARG A 14 2.10 -11.53 -5.93
CA ARG A 14 1.12 -12.27 -5.12
C ARG A 14 0.29 -11.31 -4.29
N ILE A 15 -0.66 -10.63 -4.93
CA ILE A 15 -1.57 -9.72 -4.24
C ILE A 15 -2.83 -10.48 -3.79
N PRO A 16 -3.21 -10.42 -2.49
CA PRO A 16 -4.46 -10.99 -2.01
C PRO A 16 -5.69 -10.38 -2.68
N TYR A 17 -6.73 -11.18 -2.93
CA TYR A 17 -7.96 -10.73 -3.59
C TYR A 17 -8.71 -9.62 -2.81
N ASN A 18 -8.48 -9.54 -1.50
CA ASN A 18 -9.06 -8.56 -0.59
C ASN A 18 -8.09 -7.41 -0.25
N ALA A 19 -7.06 -7.20 -1.07
CA ALA A 19 -6.20 -6.04 -1.00
C ALA A 19 -7.00 -4.74 -1.20
N VAL A 20 -6.70 -3.73 -0.40
CA VAL A 20 -7.40 -2.44 -0.44
C VAL A 20 -6.86 -1.59 -1.60
N PRO A 21 -7.71 -1.20 -2.58
CA PRO A 21 -7.30 -0.30 -3.65
C PRO A 21 -6.89 1.06 -3.11
N GLY A 22 -5.71 1.53 -3.53
CA GLY A 22 -5.15 2.83 -3.15
C GLY A 22 -5.37 3.93 -4.19
N GLY A 23 -5.64 3.54 -5.44
CA GLY A 23 -5.81 4.47 -6.56
C GLY A 23 -5.62 3.78 -7.90
N GLU A 24 -5.29 4.57 -8.92
CA GLU A 24 -5.01 4.12 -10.27
C GLU A 24 -3.71 4.79 -10.77
N ASP A 25 -2.86 4.02 -11.44
CA ASP A 25 -1.68 4.51 -12.13
C ASP A 25 -1.70 3.94 -13.55
N SER A 26 -1.72 4.81 -14.57
CA SER A 26 -1.66 4.42 -15.98
C SER A 26 -2.73 3.39 -16.42
N GLY A 27 -3.93 3.43 -15.81
CA GLY A 27 -5.03 2.49 -16.09
C GLY A 27 -4.94 1.16 -15.34
N GLU A 28 -3.94 0.99 -14.47
CA GLU A 28 -3.81 -0.15 -13.56
C GLU A 28 -4.23 0.26 -12.14
N THR A 29 -5.02 -0.59 -11.47
CA THR A 29 -5.30 -0.41 -10.05
C THR A 29 -4.05 -0.64 -9.22
N ILE A 30 -3.70 0.34 -8.40
CA ILE A 30 -2.63 0.24 -7.40
C ILE A 30 -3.22 -0.02 -6.02
N TYR A 31 -2.47 -0.73 -5.18
CA TYR A 31 -2.92 -1.12 -3.84
C TYR A 31 -2.12 -0.40 -2.75
N ILE A 32 -2.72 -0.27 -1.57
CA ILE A 32 -2.04 0.27 -0.40
C ILE A 32 -0.99 -0.72 0.07
N GLY A 33 0.27 -0.30 0.04
CA GLY A 33 1.39 -1.09 0.53
C GLY A 33 2.23 -0.36 1.57
N ARG A 34 3.17 -1.08 2.15
CA ARG A 34 4.28 -0.55 2.93
C ARG A 34 5.48 -1.47 2.83
N ALA A 35 6.68 -0.93 2.89
CA ALA A 35 7.92 -1.71 2.89
C ALA A 35 8.89 -1.18 3.96
N VAL A 36 9.87 -2.00 4.34
CA VAL A 36 10.96 -1.56 5.21
C VAL A 36 12.02 -0.89 4.34
N HIS A 37 12.24 0.40 4.54
CA HIS A 37 13.31 1.15 3.88
C HIS A 37 14.13 1.88 4.94
N ASN A 38 15.45 1.68 4.94
CA ASN A 38 16.38 2.24 5.93
C ASN A 38 15.98 2.00 7.40
N GLY A 39 15.40 0.83 7.69
CA GLY A 39 14.97 0.45 9.05
C GLY A 39 13.60 1.00 9.47
N GLU A 40 12.94 1.79 8.63
CA GLU A 40 11.62 2.35 8.88
C GLU A 40 10.56 1.66 8.01
N VAL A 41 9.34 1.56 8.53
CA VAL A 41 8.19 1.05 7.77
C VAL A 41 7.54 2.23 7.06
N VAL A 42 7.71 2.31 5.75
CA VAL A 42 7.24 3.44 4.94
C VAL A 42 6.04 3.00 4.10
N PRO A 43 4.90 3.71 4.16
CA PRO A 43 3.77 3.43 3.27
C PRO A 43 4.10 3.78 1.82
N GLY A 44 3.45 3.09 0.90
CA GLY A 44 3.74 3.17 -0.53
C GLY A 44 2.62 2.64 -1.40
N LYS A 45 2.86 2.65 -2.71
CA LYS A 45 1.94 2.08 -3.71
C LYS A 45 2.44 0.70 -4.16
N VAL A 46 1.57 -0.28 -4.21
CA VAL A 46 1.87 -1.58 -4.82
C VAL A 46 1.39 -1.55 -6.26
N VAL A 47 2.30 -1.85 -7.19
CA VAL A 47 2.02 -1.88 -8.63
C VAL A 47 2.13 -3.34 -9.09
N PRO A 48 1.00 -4.04 -9.31
CA PRO A 48 0.99 -5.47 -9.65
C PRO A 48 1.84 -5.80 -10.87
N SER A 49 1.70 -5.04 -11.96
CA SER A 49 2.45 -5.23 -13.21
C SER A 49 3.96 -5.13 -13.03
N HIS A 50 4.43 -4.32 -12.07
CA HIS A 50 5.84 -4.17 -11.72
C HIS A 50 6.29 -5.14 -10.62
N SER A 51 5.36 -5.88 -10.01
CA SER A 51 5.64 -6.87 -8.96
C SER A 51 6.43 -6.30 -7.77
N CYS A 52 6.12 -5.06 -7.38
CA CYS A 52 6.79 -4.37 -6.29
C CYS A 52 5.92 -3.31 -5.61
N CYS A 53 6.33 -2.93 -4.39
CA CYS A 53 5.87 -1.74 -3.70
C CYS A 53 6.89 -0.62 -3.87
N TYR A 54 6.41 0.54 -4.28
CA TYR A 54 7.19 1.76 -4.34
C TYR A 54 6.94 2.60 -3.09
N VAL A 55 8.02 2.97 -2.39
CA VAL A 55 7.99 3.87 -1.24
C VAL A 55 8.69 5.18 -1.57
N ALA A 56 8.10 6.31 -1.17
CA ALA A 56 8.72 7.61 -1.33
C ALA A 56 9.63 7.89 -0.13
N TYR A 57 10.94 8.05 -0.38
CA TYR A 57 11.92 8.35 0.66
C TYR A 57 13.03 9.23 0.11
N ASP A 58 13.38 10.28 0.85
CA ASP A 58 14.42 11.26 0.49
C ASP A 58 14.27 11.84 -0.92
N GLY A 59 13.02 12.21 -1.27
CA GLY A 59 12.71 12.84 -2.55
C GLY A 59 12.71 11.91 -3.76
N VAL A 60 12.94 10.61 -3.59
CA VAL A 60 12.93 9.63 -4.68
C VAL A 60 12.03 8.43 -4.36
N GLU A 61 11.68 7.68 -5.40
CA GLU A 61 10.84 6.49 -5.30
C GLU A 61 11.72 5.23 -5.28
N HIS A 62 11.56 4.39 -4.25
CA HIS A 62 12.34 3.17 -4.06
C HIS A 62 11.47 1.93 -4.25
N SER A 63 11.88 1.01 -5.11
CA SER A 63 11.18 -0.25 -5.37
C SER A 63 11.59 -1.34 -4.38
N HIS A 64 10.61 -2.02 -3.80
CA HIS A 64 10.77 -3.15 -2.88
C HIS A 64 9.93 -4.34 -3.32
N ARG A 65 10.55 -5.53 -3.42
CA ARG A 65 9.84 -6.78 -3.72
C ARG A 65 9.32 -7.50 -2.47
N ASP A 66 9.91 -7.20 -1.33
CA ASP A 66 9.44 -7.62 0.00
C ASP A 66 8.64 -6.46 0.60
N TYR A 67 7.33 -6.64 0.66
CA TYR A 67 6.43 -5.59 1.14
C TYR A 67 5.21 -6.20 1.81
N GLN A 68 4.40 -5.35 2.44
CA GLN A 68 3.11 -5.72 2.99
C GLN A 68 2.03 -4.96 2.25
N THR A 69 0.95 -5.65 1.91
CA THR A 69 -0.27 -5.03 1.38
C THR A 69 -1.32 -4.98 2.47
N LEU A 70 -2.09 -3.90 2.52
CA LEU A 70 -3.24 -3.78 3.39
C LEU A 70 -4.40 -4.61 2.82
N ILE A 71 -4.96 -5.52 3.62
CA ILE A 71 -6.17 -6.26 3.29
C ILE A 71 -7.33 -5.85 4.19
N SER A 72 -8.55 -5.99 3.69
CA SER A 72 -9.79 -5.73 4.45
C SER A 72 -10.65 -6.99 4.57
N ASP A 73 -11.50 -7.04 5.60
CA ASP A 73 -12.57 -8.03 5.72
C ASP A 73 -13.82 -7.68 4.90
N GLY A 74 -13.77 -6.60 4.13
CA GLY A 74 -14.89 -6.06 3.35
C GLY A 74 -15.55 -4.85 4.00
N THR A 75 -15.13 -4.46 5.21
CA THR A 75 -15.54 -3.19 5.80
C THR A 75 -15.07 -2.02 4.93
N PRO A 76 -15.95 -1.05 4.63
CA PRO A 76 -15.61 0.07 3.76
C PRO A 76 -14.64 1.04 4.43
N PHE A 77 -13.62 1.45 3.68
CA PHE A 77 -12.77 2.59 3.99
C PHE A 77 -13.20 3.80 3.17
N ALA A 78 -12.90 5.00 3.67
CA ALA A 78 -13.15 6.25 2.97
C ALA A 78 -11.86 7.07 2.88
N TRP A 79 -11.58 7.59 1.68
CA TRP A 79 -10.60 8.64 1.48
C TRP A 79 -11.24 9.97 1.82
N VAL A 80 -10.84 10.59 2.93
CA VAL A 80 -11.33 11.90 3.35
C VAL A 80 -10.31 12.97 2.95
N PRO A 81 -10.69 14.01 2.19
CA PRO A 81 -9.78 15.08 1.82
C PRO A 81 -9.18 15.77 3.05
N ALA A 82 -7.87 16.01 3.03
CA ALA A 82 -7.15 16.73 4.06
C ALA A 82 -5.96 17.49 3.45
N SER A 83 -5.49 18.55 4.11
CA SER A 83 -4.36 19.39 3.66
C SER A 83 -3.51 19.86 4.82
N ASP A 84 -2.32 20.40 4.52
CA ASP A 84 -1.44 21.09 5.50
C ASP A 84 -1.05 20.24 6.73
N GLY A 85 -0.98 18.91 6.55
CA GLY A 85 -0.65 17.96 7.62
C GLY A 85 -1.80 17.67 8.60
N VAL A 86 -2.99 18.24 8.38
CA VAL A 86 -4.19 17.90 9.15
C VAL A 86 -4.66 16.50 8.77
N LEU A 87 -5.06 15.71 9.75
CA LEU A 87 -5.61 14.37 9.56
C LEU A 87 -7.10 14.37 9.94
N PRO A 88 -7.96 13.62 9.20
CA PRO A 88 -9.38 13.43 9.53
C PRO A 88 -9.64 12.77 10.89
#